data_AF-A0A356PWP8-F1
#
_entry.id   AF-A0A356PWP8-F1
#
_cell.length_a   1.000
_cell.length_b   1.000
_cell.length_c   1.000
_cell.angle_alpha   90.00
_cell.angle_beta   90.00
_cell.angle_gamma   90.00
#
_symmetry.space_group_name_H-M   'P 1'
#
loop_
_entity.id
_entity.type
_entity.pdbx_description
1 polymer ?
#
loop_
_entity_poly.entity_id
_entity_poly.type
_entity_poly.pdbx_seq_one_letter_code
_entity_poly.pdbx_strand_id
1 'polypeptide(L)'
;MKPSLGMTAKVGLLVAGLVSLPSIANAATAMLATNDYVGISFWTISMAMVAASIFFLMEAGRLPGKWKTAMTIGALVQIIAAVHYFYMRDVWVMTGDTPTVYRYVDWLITVPL
;
A
#
# COMPACT_ATOMS: atom_id res chain seq x y z
N MET A 1 -1.45 4.39 -42.86
CA MET A 1 -2.46 3.54 -42.19
C MET A 1 -2.02 3.31 -40.75
N LYS A 2 -2.76 3.81 -39.76
CA LYS A 2 -2.46 3.60 -38.33
C LYS A 2 -2.95 2.18 -37.96
N PRO A 3 -2.10 1.26 -37.48
CA PRO A 3 -2.55 -0.08 -37.15
C PRO A 3 -3.48 -0.01 -35.93
N SER A 4 -4.76 -0.37 -36.10
CA SER A 4 -5.72 -0.49 -35.01
C SER A 4 -5.46 -1.78 -34.24
N LEU A 5 -5.08 -1.67 -32.98
CA LEU A 5 -4.80 -2.81 -32.13
C LEU A 5 -6.09 -3.62 -31.88
N GLY A 6 -6.17 -4.84 -32.43
CA GLY A 6 -7.33 -5.72 -32.33
C GLY A 6 -7.68 -6.09 -30.89
N MET A 7 -8.96 -6.43 -30.65
CA MET A 7 -9.49 -6.79 -29.32
C MET A 7 -8.67 -7.90 -28.65
N THR A 8 -8.14 -8.85 -29.42
CA THR A 8 -7.26 -9.94 -28.96
C THR A 8 -5.92 -9.43 -28.43
N ALA A 9 -5.33 -8.41 -29.05
CA ALA A 9 -4.09 -7.78 -28.59
C ALA A 9 -4.32 -6.93 -27.33
N LYS A 10 -5.50 -6.31 -27.17
CA LYS A 10 -5.90 -5.61 -25.95
C LYS A 10 -6.13 -6.58 -24.79
N VAL A 11 -6.80 -7.71 -25.03
CA VAL A 11 -6.97 -8.79 -24.04
C VAL A 11 -5.62 -9.41 -23.69
N GLY A 12 -4.74 -9.63 -24.67
CA GLY A 12 -3.38 -10.11 -24.44
C GLY A 12 -2.54 -9.17 -23.57
N LEU A 13 -2.67 -7.84 -23.76
CA LEU A 13 -1.98 -6.85 -22.93
C LEU A 13 -2.55 -6.77 -21.50
N LEU A 14 -3.87 -6.93 -21.34
CA LEU A 14 -4.53 -6.99 -20.03
C LEU A 14 -4.15 -8.26 -19.25
N VAL A 15 -4.07 -9.41 -19.94
CA VAL A 15 -3.65 -10.68 -19.34
C VAL A 15 -2.16 -10.66 -19.02
N ALA A 16 -1.31 -10.11 -19.89
CA ALA A 16 0.12 -9.93 -19.61
C ALA A 16 0.36 -8.97 -18.44
N GLY A 17 -0.44 -7.91 -18.30
CA GLY A 17 -0.42 -7.01 -17.16
C GLY A 17 -0.90 -7.63 -15.86
N LEU A 18 -1.85 -8.58 -15.91
CA LEU A 18 -2.35 -9.30 -14.73
C LEU A 18 -1.41 -10.43 -14.30
N VAL A 19 -0.76 -11.11 -15.26
CA VAL A 19 0.21 -12.20 -15.03
C VAL A 19 1.58 -11.69 -14.59
N SER A 20 1.87 -10.40 -14.74
CA SER A 20 3.08 -9.76 -14.19
C SER A 20 2.92 -9.23 -12.76
N LEU A 21 1.69 -9.19 -12.22
CA LEU A 21 1.43 -8.82 -10.82
C LEU A 21 2.07 -9.75 -9.76
N PRO A 22 2.18 -11.08 -9.93
CA PRO A 22 2.86 -11.92 -8.94
C PRO A 22 4.39 -11.74 -8.95
N SER A 23 4.97 -11.22 -10.04
CA SER A 23 6.43 -11.08 -10.18
C SER A 23 7.01 -9.87 -9.43
N ILE A 24 6.18 -8.92 -8.99
CA ILE A 24 6.57 -7.81 -8.10
C ILE A 24 6.48 -8.19 -6.61
N ALA A 25 6.02 -9.42 -6.28
CA ALA A 25 5.82 -9.86 -4.90
C ALA A 25 6.96 -10.74 -4.33
N ASN A 26 8.00 -11.03 -5.10
CA ASN A 26 9.15 -11.81 -4.63
C ASN A 26 10.32 -10.90 -4.19
N ALA A 27 10.11 -10.15 -3.12
CA ALA A 27 11.19 -9.84 -2.21
C ALA A 27 11.31 -11.05 -1.27
N ALA A 28 12.50 -11.63 -1.12
CA ALA A 28 12.75 -12.69 -0.13
C ALA A 28 12.47 -12.12 1.27
N THR A 29 11.21 -12.18 1.69
CA THR A 29 10.76 -11.59 2.94
C THR A 29 10.99 -12.63 4.01
N ALA A 30 11.78 -12.29 5.03
CA ALA A 30 11.86 -13.12 6.23
C ALA A 30 10.42 -13.37 6.73
N MET A 31 10.06 -14.66 6.84
CA MET A 31 8.78 -15.07 7.42
C MET A 31 8.64 -14.47 8.83
N LEU A 32 7.42 -14.17 9.24
CA LEU A 32 7.17 -13.60 10.57
C LEU A 32 7.69 -14.54 11.67
N ALA A 33 8.54 -14.02 12.54
CA ALA A 33 8.98 -14.73 13.73
C ALA A 33 7.89 -14.65 14.81
N THR A 34 7.53 -15.79 15.41
CA THR A 34 6.42 -15.88 16.38
C THR A 34 6.68 -15.15 17.69
N ASN A 35 7.95 -14.86 17.99
CA ASN A 35 8.40 -14.14 19.19
C ASN A 35 8.72 -12.66 18.94
N ASP A 36 8.61 -12.17 17.69
CA ASP A 36 8.82 -10.76 17.36
C ASP A 36 7.48 -10.01 17.29
N TYR A 37 6.96 -9.65 18.46
CA TYR A 37 5.67 -8.96 18.55
C TYR A 37 5.66 -7.59 17.87
N VAL A 38 6.80 -6.89 17.84
CA VAL A 38 6.92 -5.58 17.19
C VAL A 38 6.89 -5.75 15.67
N GLY A 39 7.65 -6.68 15.10
CA GLY A 39 7.60 -6.99 13.66
C GLY A 39 6.24 -7.51 13.21
N ILE A 40 5.56 -8.32 14.03
CA ILE A 40 4.16 -8.74 13.80
C ILE A 40 3.25 -7.51 13.77
N SER A 41 3.38 -6.60 14.74
CA SER A 41 2.54 -5.41 14.80
C SER A 41 2.72 -4.50 13.57
N PHE A 42 3.96 -4.30 13.11
CA PHE A 42 4.27 -3.56 11.89
C PHE A 42 3.62 -4.21 10.66
N TRP A 43 3.72 -5.53 10.52
CA TRP A 43 3.10 -6.24 9.41
C TRP A 43 1.56 -6.10 9.42
N THR A 44 0.94 -6.33 10.58
CA THR A 44 -0.51 -6.27 10.74
C THR A 44 -1.03 -4.88 10.39
N ILE A 45 -0.42 -3.82 10.91
CA ILE A 45 -0.89 -2.46 10.65
C ILE A 45 -0.66 -2.07 9.18
N SER A 46 0.45 -2.45 8.54
CA SER A 46 0.66 -2.21 7.11
C SER A 46 -0.49 -2.79 6.27
N MET A 47 -0.85 -4.05 6.51
CA MET A 47 -1.94 -4.70 5.77
C MET A 47 -3.31 -4.09 6.07
N ALA A 48 -3.57 -3.77 7.34
CA ALA A 48 -4.81 -3.10 7.74
C ALA A 48 -4.96 -1.74 7.04
N MET A 49 -3.87 -0.98 6.92
CA MET A 49 -3.87 0.33 6.27
C MET A 49 -4.09 0.24 4.75
N VAL A 50 -3.51 -0.75 4.06
CA VAL A 50 -3.80 -1.00 2.65
C VAL A 50 -5.29 -1.33 2.45
N ALA A 51 -5.82 -2.25 3.25
CA ALA A 51 -7.23 -2.64 3.18
C ALA A 51 -8.18 -1.46 3.45
N ALA A 52 -7.87 -0.66 4.48
CA ALA A 52 -8.62 0.54 4.83
C ALA A 52 -8.57 1.60 3.72
N SER A 53 -7.42 1.82 3.07
CA SER A 53 -7.32 2.72 1.92
C SER A 53 -8.27 2.32 0.79
N ILE A 54 -8.27 1.04 0.42
CA ILE A 54 -9.15 0.53 -0.65
C ILE A 54 -10.62 0.71 -0.25
N PHE A 55 -10.95 0.36 1.00
CA PHE A 55 -12.30 0.54 1.53
C PHE A 55 -12.75 2.01 1.50
N PHE A 56 -11.93 2.95 1.96
CA PHE A 56 -12.23 4.37 1.95
C PHE A 56 -12.46 4.90 0.52
N LEU A 57 -11.64 4.50 -0.46
CA LEU A 57 -11.85 4.90 -1.85
C LEU A 57 -13.14 4.35 -2.44
N MET A 58 -13.48 3.10 -2.14
CA MET A 58 -14.74 2.48 -2.58
C MET A 58 -15.96 3.17 -1.95
N GLU A 59 -15.87 3.55 -0.67
CA GLU A 59 -16.98 4.15 0.08
C GLU A 59 -17.13 5.66 -0.19
N ALA A 60 -16.04 6.35 -0.57
CA ALA A 60 -16.09 7.77 -0.95
C ALA A 60 -17.11 8.06 -2.07
N GLY A 61 -17.33 7.12 -2.99
CA GLY A 61 -18.34 7.24 -4.05
C GLY A 61 -19.78 7.25 -3.53
N ARG A 62 -20.04 6.58 -2.40
CA ARG A 62 -21.36 6.33 -1.81
C ARG A 62 -21.79 7.38 -0.80
N LEU A 63 -20.85 8.20 -0.31
CA LEU A 63 -21.14 9.25 0.66
C LEU A 63 -21.76 10.51 0.02
N PRO A 64 -22.51 11.32 0.79
CA PRO A 64 -22.92 12.66 0.38
C PRO A 64 -21.71 13.54 0.00
N GLY A 65 -21.90 14.43 -0.99
CA GLY A 65 -20.82 15.23 -1.58
C GLY A 65 -19.89 15.93 -0.58
N LYS A 66 -20.44 16.46 0.53
CA LYS A 66 -19.68 17.17 1.57
C LYS A 66 -18.62 16.33 2.31
N TRP A 67 -18.69 15.00 2.24
CA TRP A 67 -17.77 14.11 2.95
C TRP A 67 -16.78 13.40 2.03
N LYS A 68 -16.98 13.47 0.70
CA LYS A 68 -16.19 12.71 -0.27
C LYS A 68 -14.71 13.06 -0.18
N THR A 69 -14.39 14.35 -0.14
CA THR A 69 -13.00 14.82 -0.05
C THR A 69 -12.31 14.32 1.22
N ALA A 70 -12.96 14.39 2.38
CA ALA A 70 -12.40 13.91 3.63
C ALA A 70 -12.11 12.39 3.57
N MET A 71 -13.02 11.61 2.99
CA MET A 71 -12.81 10.17 2.82
C MET A 71 -11.67 9.85 1.84
N THR A 72 -11.56 10.60 0.74
CA THR A 72 -10.44 10.46 -0.21
C THR A 72 -9.10 10.82 0.44
N ILE A 73 -9.04 11.92 1.20
CA ILE A 73 -7.83 12.31 1.96
C ILE A 73 -7.45 11.20 2.96
N GLY A 74 -8.42 10.67 3.70
CA GLY A 74 -8.20 9.56 4.62
C GLY A 74 -7.59 8.34 3.93
N ALA A 75 -8.05 8.00 2.72
CA ALA A 75 -7.46 6.91 1.93
C ALA A 75 -6.00 7.19 1.54
N LEU A 76 -5.70 8.42 1.11
CA LEU A 76 -4.33 8.83 0.74
C LEU A 76 -3.39 8.74 1.94
N VAL A 77 -3.80 9.24 3.10
CA VAL A 77 -3.05 9.10 4.35
C VAL A 77 -2.79 7.62 4.65
N GLN A 78 -3.80 6.76 4.51
CA GLN A 78 -3.69 5.36 4.85
C GLN A 78 -2.71 4.59 3.93
N ILE A 79 -2.74 4.82 2.61
CA ILE A 79 -1.84 4.12 1.69
C ILE A 79 -0.40 4.63 1.79
N ILE A 80 -0.19 5.93 2.02
CA ILE A 80 1.15 6.50 2.25
C ILE A 80 1.74 5.90 3.52
N ALA A 81 0.97 5.88 4.61
CA ALA A 81 1.39 5.27 5.85
C ALA A 81 1.70 3.78 5.67
N ALA A 82 0.86 3.02 4.95
CA ALA A 82 1.10 1.59 4.70
C ALA A 82 2.48 1.33 4.08
N VAL A 83 2.87 2.10 3.06
CA VAL A 83 4.18 1.99 2.42
C VAL A 83 5.30 2.27 3.41
N HIS A 84 5.22 3.35 4.19
CA HIS A 84 6.23 3.66 5.20
C HIS A 84 6.33 2.57 6.27
N TYR A 85 5.22 1.98 6.69
CA TYR A 85 5.23 0.90 7.68
C TYR A 85 5.85 -0.40 7.17
N PHE A 86 5.80 -0.69 5.86
CA PHE A 86 6.61 -1.78 5.28
C PHE A 86 8.11 -1.52 5.45
N TYR A 87 8.60 -0.32 5.13
CA TYR A 87 10.01 0.02 5.33
C TYR A 87 10.41 0.09 6.81
N MET A 88 9.54 0.61 7.67
CA MET A 88 9.77 0.61 9.12
C MET A 88 9.89 -0.80 9.69
N ARG A 89 9.08 -1.74 9.19
CA ARG A 89 9.21 -3.15 9.51
C ARG A 89 10.57 -3.68 9.11
N ASP A 90 11.02 -3.39 7.89
CA ASP A 90 12.28 -3.94 7.39
C ASP A 90 13.48 -3.42 8.19
N VAL A 91 13.49 -2.14 8.56
CA VAL A 91 14.50 -1.60 9.50
C VAL A 91 14.48 -2.34 10.83
N TRP A 92 13.30 -2.49 11.44
CA TRP A 92 13.14 -3.21 12.71
C TRP A 92 13.65 -4.66 12.60
N VAL A 93 13.20 -5.41 11.59
CA VAL A 93 13.52 -6.83 11.42
C VAL A 93 14.98 -7.05 11.06
N MET A 94 15.59 -6.17 10.27
CA MET A 94 16.97 -6.33 9.80
C MET A 94 18.00 -5.83 10.81
N THR A 95 17.72 -4.77 11.56
CA THR A 95 18.72 -4.12 12.43
C THR A 95 18.37 -4.15 13.91
N GLY A 96 17.09 -4.32 14.26
CA GLY A 96 16.61 -4.18 15.63
C GLY A 96 16.48 -2.73 16.10
N ASP A 97 16.76 -1.75 15.23
CA ASP A 97 16.69 -0.33 15.58
C ASP A 97 15.28 0.23 15.47
N THR A 98 15.04 1.32 16.19
CA THR A 98 13.81 2.10 16.02
C THR A 98 13.86 2.89 14.70
N PRO A 99 12.87 2.75 13.80
CA PRO A 99 12.90 3.37 12.47
C PRO A 99 12.45 4.85 12.51
N THR A 100 13.18 5.67 13.27
CA THR A 100 12.81 7.08 13.56
C THR A 100 12.75 7.95 12.31
N VAL A 101 13.72 7.83 11.41
CA VAL A 101 13.75 8.63 10.17
C VAL A 101 12.51 8.35 9.31
N TYR A 102 12.21 7.07 9.06
CA TYR A 102 11.02 6.67 8.29
C TYR A 102 9.73 7.14 8.95
N ARG A 103 9.66 7.11 10.29
CA ARG A 103 8.52 7.61 11.04
C ARG A 103 8.29 9.11 10.83
N TYR A 104 9.34 9.91 10.89
CA TYR A 104 9.21 11.36 10.70
C TYR A 104 8.95 11.74 9.24
N VAL A 105 9.48 10.99 8.27
CA VAL A 105 9.15 11.19 6.85
C VAL A 105 7.68 10.90 6.59
N ASP A 106 7.14 9.81 7.13
CA ASP A 106 5.70 9.49 7.07
C ASP A 106 4.87 10.66 7.60
N TRP A 107 5.16 11.10 8.83
CA TRP A 107 4.41 12.19 9.46
C TRP A 107 4.51 13.52 8.72
N LEU A 108 5.69 13.85 8.18
CA LEU A 108 5.86 15.08 7.42
C LEU A 108 4.97 15.12 6.17
N ILE A 109 4.62 13.95 5.63
CA ILE A 109 3.73 13.82 4.47
C ILE A 109 2.27 13.71 4.92
N THR A 110 1.95 12.90 5.93
CA THR A 110 0.56 12.57 6.28
C THR A 110 -0.11 13.55 7.23
N VAL A 111 0.64 14.26 8.08
CA VAL A 111 0.06 15.24 9.04
C VAL A 111 -0.54 16.47 8.33
N PRO A 112 0.06 17.01 7.27
CA PRO A 112 -0.52 18.15 6.54
C PRO A 112 -1.67 17.81 5.58
N LEU A 113 -1.94 16.52 5.35
CA LEU A 113 -3.04 16.04 4.49
C LEU A 113 -4.37 16.03 5.26
#